data_AF-W3XDU5-F1
#
_entry.id   AF-W3XDU5-F1
#
_cell.length_a   1.000
_cell.length_b   1.000
_cell.length_c   1.000
_cell.angle_alpha   90.00
_cell.angle_beta   90.00
_cell.angle_gamma   90.00
#
_symmetry.space_group_name_H-M   'P 1'
#
loop_
_entity.id
_entity.type
_entity.pdbx_description
1 polymer ?
#
loop_
_entity_poly.entity_id
_entity_poly.type
_entity_poly.pdbx_seq_one_letter_code
_entity_poly.pdbx_strand_id
1 'polypeptide(L)'
;MSWKHSFAQIQLQRDESRPLTGGIAPVVDSDMFKSPQCLQKPKSKSMEHFLSVESRARGAATLKAGGAELTEDIISLSTGRPSSEYFPFLNLSLELPKVPRVSESHLHQSTTHAIEKHGLPGSKSLDLAISLNYGYSAGSEQLIRFVTEHVEAIHNPPYSNWHCSLTVGSTAALDAAFRMFCQRGDFILMEKFSYSGAIEAARPLGIQMAGIDMDDDGLSPTHLDNLLSEWDTAQRGARKPFLLYTIPTGHNPCGITQSLQRRREIYAVAEKHDLFIIEDDPYYFMQFNGQQNAPLHATEDSEGLPIAITEPTWDLLPSYLSLDVSGRVLRLDSTSKMLAPGLRCSWMTGNSEIISRLLYYHDVSTVSPSGLSQLVMHTLLNEVWGHEGFMTWLEYLCDEYLQRRDILVRACATHLPSRICSWHVPDGGMFLWIKVAWQQHPSIADAAAGSPGHDEMLAIEDSIYQNAMKRGVMCCKGSAFCVNDQEKDMFFRATFATASFQQMEEAIARFGGAISAEFQLMD
;
A
#
# COMPACT_ATOMS: atom_id res chain seq x y z
N MET A 1 2.78 -18.88 12.51
CA MET A 1 3.62 -19.77 11.67
C MET A 1 4.50 -18.88 10.84
N SER A 2 5.81 -19.14 10.76
CA SER A 2 6.69 -18.39 9.84
C SER A 2 6.23 -18.65 8.41
N TRP A 3 6.12 -17.59 7.60
CA TRP A 3 5.76 -17.67 6.18
C TRP A 3 6.65 -18.67 5.40
N LYS A 4 7.88 -18.91 5.86
CA LYS A 4 8.80 -19.94 5.33
C LYS A 4 8.15 -21.35 5.33
N HIS A 5 7.39 -21.69 6.37
CA HIS A 5 6.72 -23.00 6.46
C HIS A 5 5.49 -23.07 5.55
N SER A 6 4.77 -21.95 5.37
CA SER A 6 3.60 -21.87 4.50
C SER A 6 3.98 -22.07 3.03
N PHE A 7 5.13 -21.53 2.59
CA PHE A 7 5.54 -21.62 1.19
C PHE A 7 5.95 -23.03 0.73
N ALA A 8 6.55 -23.82 1.62
CA ALA A 8 6.86 -25.22 1.33
C ALA A 8 5.59 -26.04 0.96
N GLN A 9 4.43 -25.64 1.48
CA GLN A 9 3.15 -26.29 1.19
C GLN A 9 2.51 -25.83 -0.12
N ILE A 10 2.86 -24.64 -0.64
CA ILE A 10 2.25 -24.08 -1.86
C ILE A 10 2.51 -24.98 -3.06
N GLN A 11 3.73 -25.51 -3.19
CA GLN A 11 4.03 -26.38 -4.34
C GLN A 11 3.19 -27.68 -4.30
N LEU A 12 3.04 -28.28 -3.11
CA LEU A 12 2.17 -29.44 -2.93
C LEU A 12 0.70 -29.11 -3.25
N GLN A 13 0.21 -27.95 -2.79
CA GLN A 13 -1.15 -27.49 -3.11
C GLN A 13 -1.34 -27.28 -4.62
N ARG A 14 -0.36 -26.70 -5.31
CA ARG A 14 -0.40 -26.54 -6.78
C ARG A 14 -0.48 -27.88 -7.50
N ASP A 15 0.27 -28.88 -7.05
CA ASP A 15 0.30 -30.22 -7.64
C ASP A 15 -1.02 -30.99 -7.42
N GLU A 16 -1.73 -30.70 -6.31
CA GLU A 16 -3.04 -31.29 -5.99
C GLU A 16 -4.23 -30.48 -6.58
N SER A 17 -4.01 -29.21 -6.94
CA SER A 17 -5.02 -28.32 -7.50
C SER A 17 -5.31 -28.57 -8.98
N ARG A 18 -6.44 -28.05 -9.47
CA ARG A 18 -6.74 -28.08 -10.90
C ARG A 18 -5.63 -27.38 -11.70
N PRO A 19 -5.26 -27.89 -12.90
CA PRO A 19 -4.40 -27.14 -13.80
C PRO A 19 -4.98 -25.76 -14.10
N LEU A 20 -4.10 -24.78 -14.34
CA LEU A 20 -4.51 -23.48 -14.86
C LEU A 20 -5.28 -23.70 -16.17
N THR A 21 -6.43 -23.04 -16.30
CA THR A 21 -7.25 -23.11 -17.52
C THR A 21 -6.43 -22.65 -18.73
N GLY A 22 -5.65 -21.58 -18.56
CA GLY A 22 -4.93 -20.96 -19.67
C GLY A 22 -5.86 -20.28 -20.69
N GLY A 23 -5.31 -19.89 -21.84
CA GLY A 23 -6.07 -19.26 -22.91
C GLY A 23 -6.43 -17.78 -22.66
N ILE A 24 -7.28 -17.23 -23.54
CA ILE A 24 -7.61 -15.80 -23.56
C ILE A 24 -8.78 -15.49 -22.62
N ALA A 25 -8.52 -14.64 -21.63
CA ALA A 25 -9.49 -14.17 -20.64
C ALA A 25 -10.29 -15.31 -19.97
N PRO A 26 -9.64 -16.20 -19.19
CA PRO A 26 -10.35 -17.15 -18.34
C PRO A 26 -11.06 -16.41 -17.20
N VAL A 27 -12.26 -16.89 -16.82
CA VAL A 27 -12.90 -16.46 -15.57
C VAL A 27 -12.10 -17.03 -14.41
N VAL A 28 -11.74 -16.17 -13.46
CA VAL A 28 -10.90 -16.54 -12.31
C VAL A 28 -11.35 -15.83 -11.04
N ASP A 29 -11.26 -16.54 -9.93
CA ASP A 29 -11.38 -16.02 -8.57
C ASP A 29 -10.39 -16.74 -7.63
N SER A 30 -10.32 -16.29 -6.38
CA SER A 30 -9.40 -16.88 -5.39
C SER A 30 -9.84 -18.25 -4.86
N ASP A 31 -11.13 -18.64 -4.94
CA ASP A 31 -11.57 -19.97 -4.48
C ASP A 31 -10.88 -21.10 -5.26
N MET A 32 -10.46 -20.81 -6.49
CA MET A 32 -9.71 -21.73 -7.33
C MET A 32 -8.30 -22.06 -6.81
N PHE A 33 -7.73 -21.24 -5.91
CA PHE A 33 -6.33 -21.34 -5.47
C PHE A 33 -6.14 -21.34 -3.95
N LYS A 34 -7.18 -21.08 -3.16
CA LYS A 34 -7.11 -21.16 -1.69
C LYS A 34 -6.91 -22.59 -1.22
N SER A 35 -6.22 -22.76 -0.10
CA SER A 35 -6.04 -24.09 0.49
C SER A 35 -7.38 -24.69 0.97
N PRO A 36 -7.48 -26.03 1.05
CA PRO A 36 -8.63 -26.69 1.65
C PRO A 36 -8.94 -26.21 3.08
N GLN A 37 -7.91 -25.90 3.87
CA GLN A 37 -8.05 -25.40 5.23
C GLN A 37 -8.71 -24.01 5.25
N CYS A 38 -8.37 -23.16 4.29
CA CYS A 38 -8.98 -21.84 4.14
C CYS A 38 -10.46 -21.93 3.77
N LEU A 39 -10.82 -22.83 2.86
CA LEU A 39 -12.21 -23.07 2.44
C LEU A 39 -13.10 -23.61 3.57
N GLN A 40 -12.52 -24.22 4.60
CA GLN A 40 -13.23 -24.73 5.78
C GLN A 40 -13.53 -23.66 6.85
N LYS A 41 -12.95 -22.45 6.74
CA LYS A 41 -13.22 -21.34 7.68
C LYS A 41 -14.68 -20.86 7.58
N PRO A 42 -15.23 -20.25 8.64
CA PRO A 42 -16.56 -19.65 8.56
C PRO A 42 -16.62 -18.58 7.47
N LYS A 43 -17.80 -18.38 6.87
CA LYS A 43 -18.02 -17.23 5.99
C LYS A 43 -18.13 -15.95 6.81
N SER A 44 -17.70 -14.84 6.22
CA SER A 44 -17.88 -13.50 6.76
C SER A 44 -19.36 -13.09 6.80
N LYS A 45 -19.64 -11.96 7.48
CA LYS A 45 -20.95 -11.32 7.41
C LYS A 45 -21.14 -10.71 6.00
N SER A 46 -22.39 -10.53 5.58
CA SER A 46 -22.68 -9.77 4.36
C SER A 46 -22.35 -8.29 4.57
N MET A 47 -21.79 -7.66 3.54
CA MET A 47 -21.33 -6.25 3.56
C MET A 47 -22.16 -5.36 2.62
N GLU A 48 -23.26 -5.87 2.06
CA GLU A 48 -24.05 -5.17 1.04
C GLU A 48 -24.73 -3.89 1.56
N HIS A 49 -24.98 -3.77 2.87
CA HIS A 49 -25.60 -2.59 3.46
C HIS A 49 -24.71 -1.35 3.39
N PHE A 50 -23.39 -1.51 3.20
CA PHE A 50 -22.45 -0.41 3.00
C PHE A 50 -22.45 0.14 1.57
N LEU A 51 -23.04 -0.56 0.60
CA LEU A 51 -22.96 -0.18 -0.80
C LEU A 51 -23.69 1.14 -1.09
N SER A 52 -23.13 1.94 -1.99
CA SER A 52 -23.76 3.13 -2.54
C SER A 52 -24.91 2.75 -3.49
N VAL A 53 -25.75 3.73 -3.83
CA VAL A 53 -26.77 3.55 -4.87
C VAL A 53 -26.13 3.21 -6.22
N GLU A 54 -24.99 3.84 -6.54
CA GLU A 54 -24.23 3.56 -7.76
C GLU A 54 -23.79 2.09 -7.80
N SER A 55 -23.18 1.59 -6.73
CA SER A 55 -22.68 0.22 -6.66
C SER A 55 -23.79 -0.83 -6.75
N ARG A 56 -24.91 -0.60 -6.06
CA ARG A 56 -26.09 -1.49 -6.12
C ARG A 56 -26.70 -1.57 -7.52
N ALA A 57 -26.64 -0.47 -8.28
CA ALA A 57 -27.16 -0.43 -9.65
C ALA A 57 -26.26 -1.13 -10.68
N ARG A 58 -24.99 -1.41 -10.33
CA ARG A 58 -24.06 -2.15 -11.19
C ARG A 58 -24.30 -3.65 -11.09
N GLY A 59 -24.14 -4.34 -12.22
CA GLY A 59 -24.17 -5.80 -12.32
C GLY A 59 -23.09 -6.30 -13.27
N ALA A 60 -23.00 -7.63 -13.40
CA ALA A 60 -22.02 -8.28 -14.28
C ALA A 60 -22.18 -7.82 -15.75
N ALA A 61 -21.05 -7.61 -16.42
CA ALA A 61 -21.05 -7.27 -17.84
C ALA A 61 -21.58 -8.46 -18.69
N THR A 62 -22.72 -8.25 -19.35
CA THR A 62 -23.45 -9.29 -20.10
C THR A 62 -22.62 -9.97 -21.19
N LEU A 63 -21.80 -9.22 -21.93
CA LEU A 63 -20.93 -9.77 -22.98
C LEU A 63 -19.74 -10.56 -22.43
N LYS A 64 -19.21 -10.19 -21.25
CA LYS A 64 -18.12 -10.94 -20.61
C LYS A 64 -18.63 -12.26 -20.04
N ALA A 65 -19.85 -12.27 -19.50
CA ALA A 65 -20.50 -13.50 -19.02
C ALA A 65 -20.67 -14.55 -20.13
N GLY A 66 -21.03 -14.14 -21.36
CA GLY A 66 -21.17 -15.06 -22.49
C GLY A 66 -19.84 -15.66 -23.02
N GLY A 67 -18.70 -15.07 -22.67
CA GLY A 67 -17.37 -15.61 -23.03
C GLY A 67 -16.85 -16.69 -22.08
N ALA A 68 -17.51 -16.89 -20.93
CA ALA A 68 -17.09 -17.86 -19.92
C ALA A 68 -17.34 -19.32 -20.32
N GLU A 69 -18.23 -19.56 -21.29
CA GLU A 69 -18.60 -20.90 -21.78
C GLU A 69 -17.79 -21.34 -23.01
N LEU A 70 -16.84 -20.52 -23.47
CA LEU A 70 -16.02 -20.86 -24.64
C LEU A 70 -15.03 -21.98 -24.29
N THR A 71 -15.20 -23.12 -24.94
CA THR A 71 -14.26 -24.25 -24.93
C THR A 71 -13.46 -24.30 -26.23
N GLU A 72 -12.40 -25.11 -26.27
CA GLU A 72 -11.54 -25.26 -27.46
C GLU A 72 -12.32 -25.74 -28.72
N ASP A 73 -13.43 -26.46 -28.52
CA ASP A 73 -14.26 -27.00 -29.61
C ASP A 73 -15.27 -25.98 -30.19
N ILE A 74 -15.34 -24.76 -29.63
CA ILE A 74 -16.29 -23.72 -30.04
C ILE A 74 -15.57 -22.64 -30.84
N ILE A 75 -15.91 -22.52 -32.13
CA ILE A 75 -15.53 -21.38 -32.94
C ILE A 75 -16.40 -20.18 -32.55
N SER A 76 -15.81 -19.24 -31.82
CA SER A 76 -16.52 -18.05 -31.35
C SER A 76 -16.61 -16.96 -32.43
N LEU A 77 -17.83 -16.52 -32.74
CA LEU A 77 -18.12 -15.30 -33.50
C LEU A 77 -18.82 -14.24 -32.64
N SER A 78 -18.75 -14.37 -31.31
CA SER A 78 -19.53 -13.55 -30.37
C SER A 78 -18.83 -12.25 -29.98
N THR A 79 -17.66 -12.36 -29.34
CA THR A 79 -16.93 -11.21 -28.78
C THR A 79 -16.00 -10.59 -29.80
N GLY A 80 -15.87 -9.26 -29.80
CA GLY A 80 -14.92 -8.52 -30.64
C GLY A 80 -13.46 -8.61 -30.18
N ARG A 81 -12.96 -9.83 -29.93
CA ARG A 81 -11.56 -10.09 -29.58
C ARG A 81 -10.73 -10.17 -30.86
N PRO A 82 -9.70 -9.32 -31.06
CA PRO A 82 -8.85 -9.42 -32.23
C PRO A 82 -8.06 -10.74 -32.25
N SER A 83 -7.83 -11.29 -33.44
CA SER A 83 -6.85 -12.37 -33.63
C SER A 83 -5.47 -11.88 -33.18
N SER A 84 -4.75 -12.71 -32.43
CA SER A 84 -3.40 -12.40 -32.00
C SER A 84 -2.47 -12.18 -33.19
N GLU A 85 -2.73 -12.73 -34.37
CA GLU A 85 -1.96 -12.51 -35.60
C GLU A 85 -1.73 -11.03 -35.90
N TYR A 86 -2.68 -10.16 -35.53
CA TYR A 86 -2.61 -8.72 -35.77
C TYR A 86 -1.85 -7.93 -34.69
N PHE A 87 -1.36 -8.58 -33.64
CA PHE A 87 -0.50 -7.94 -32.64
C PHE A 87 0.95 -7.87 -33.15
N PRO A 88 1.56 -6.68 -33.29
CA PRO A 88 2.88 -6.51 -33.91
C PRO A 88 4.05 -6.81 -32.95
N PHE A 89 3.90 -7.81 -32.07
CA PHE A 89 4.89 -8.21 -31.07
C PHE A 89 5.16 -9.71 -31.21
N LEU A 90 6.40 -10.08 -31.56
CA LEU A 90 6.79 -11.47 -31.79
C LEU A 90 7.47 -12.11 -30.59
N ASN A 91 8.32 -11.33 -29.91
CA ASN A 91 9.09 -11.77 -28.76
C ASN A 91 9.33 -10.59 -27.80
N LEU A 92 9.36 -10.89 -26.51
CA LEU A 92 9.78 -9.99 -25.45
C LEU A 92 10.90 -10.68 -24.67
N SER A 93 12.04 -10.01 -24.53
CA SER A 93 13.15 -10.52 -23.71
C SER A 93 13.28 -9.67 -22.45
N LEU A 94 13.23 -10.31 -21.29
CA LEU A 94 13.40 -9.68 -19.98
C LEU A 94 14.69 -10.16 -19.34
N GLU A 95 15.55 -9.23 -18.94
CA GLU A 95 16.73 -9.55 -18.13
C GLU A 95 16.39 -9.29 -16.66
N LEU A 96 16.31 -10.37 -15.88
CA LEU A 96 15.81 -10.32 -14.50
C LEU A 96 16.87 -10.88 -13.53
N PRO A 97 17.01 -10.33 -12.32
CA PRO A 97 17.96 -10.82 -11.34
C PRO A 97 17.58 -12.21 -10.82
N LYS A 98 18.54 -13.15 -10.80
CA LYS A 98 18.34 -14.50 -10.25
C LYS A 98 18.15 -14.48 -8.74
N VAL A 99 18.98 -13.69 -8.07
CA VAL A 99 19.01 -13.61 -6.61
C VAL A 99 18.37 -12.28 -6.18
N PRO A 100 17.45 -12.31 -5.21
CA PRO A 100 16.79 -11.12 -4.68
C PRO A 100 17.70 -10.08 -4.00
N ARG A 101 18.97 -10.39 -3.76
CA ARG A 101 19.96 -9.42 -3.25
C ARG A 101 20.71 -8.80 -4.41
N VAL A 102 20.47 -7.52 -4.66
CA VAL A 102 21.14 -6.77 -5.73
C VAL A 102 22.05 -5.72 -5.11
N SER A 103 23.23 -6.13 -4.65
CA SER A 103 24.35 -5.17 -4.64
C SER A 103 24.80 -4.95 -6.08
N GLU A 104 25.46 -3.82 -6.39
CA GLU A 104 25.99 -3.57 -7.74
C GLU A 104 26.89 -4.72 -8.25
N SER A 105 27.57 -5.43 -7.34
CA SER A 105 28.37 -6.63 -7.66
C SER A 105 27.54 -7.89 -8.01
N HIS A 106 26.27 -7.98 -7.62
CA HIS A 106 25.36 -9.08 -7.95
C HIS A 106 24.50 -8.83 -9.20
N LEU A 107 24.53 -7.62 -9.79
CA LEU A 107 23.91 -7.31 -11.09
C LEU A 107 24.38 -8.25 -12.21
N HIS A 108 25.53 -8.91 -12.03
CA HIS A 108 26.09 -9.86 -12.99
C HIS A 108 25.43 -11.26 -12.96
N GLN A 109 24.50 -11.53 -12.04
CA GLN A 109 23.74 -12.79 -11.98
C GLN A 109 22.28 -12.59 -12.46
N SER A 110 22.11 -12.21 -13.72
CA SER A 110 20.80 -12.13 -14.37
C SER A 110 20.46 -13.42 -15.12
N THR A 111 19.18 -13.59 -15.44
CA THR A 111 18.70 -14.56 -16.43
C THR A 111 17.85 -13.82 -17.46
N THR A 112 18.17 -14.02 -18.73
CA THR A 112 17.32 -13.59 -19.83
C THR A 112 16.16 -14.58 -20.00
N HIS A 113 14.92 -14.09 -19.89
CA HIS A 113 13.71 -14.82 -20.17
C HIS A 113 13.11 -14.31 -21.49
N ALA A 114 13.07 -15.16 -22.50
CA ALA A 114 12.44 -14.87 -23.78
C ALA A 114 11.00 -15.38 -23.75
N ILE A 115 10.05 -14.50 -24.10
CA ILE A 115 8.63 -14.77 -24.11
C ILE A 115 8.15 -14.58 -25.54
N GLU A 116 7.84 -15.68 -26.20
CA GLU A 116 7.37 -15.68 -27.59
C GLU A 116 5.86 -15.46 -27.68
N LYS A 117 5.40 -15.02 -28.85
CA LYS A 117 3.98 -14.77 -29.11
C LYS A 117 3.08 -15.97 -28.92
N HIS A 118 3.55 -17.13 -29.38
CA HIS A 118 2.87 -18.41 -29.27
C HIS A 118 3.79 -19.42 -28.62
N GLY A 119 4.49 -19.00 -27.58
CA GLY A 119 5.55 -19.80 -26.95
C GLY A 119 5.06 -21.06 -26.22
N LEU A 120 3.74 -21.29 -26.13
CA LEU A 120 3.18 -22.34 -25.29
C LEU A 120 2.17 -23.24 -26.03
N PRO A 121 2.59 -24.47 -26.39
CA PRO A 121 1.69 -25.61 -26.44
C PRO A 121 1.57 -26.24 -25.04
N GLY A 122 0.42 -26.09 -24.37
CA GLY A 122 0.06 -26.89 -23.17
C GLY A 122 0.47 -26.32 -21.80
N SER A 123 -0.34 -25.37 -21.29
CA SER A 123 -0.52 -24.93 -19.87
C SER A 123 0.72 -24.77 -18.97
N LYS A 124 1.06 -23.51 -18.60
CA LYS A 124 1.53 -23.09 -17.25
C LYS A 124 1.92 -21.60 -17.15
N SER A 125 2.36 -20.97 -18.24
CA SER A 125 2.78 -19.56 -18.24
C SER A 125 1.90 -18.67 -19.12
N LEU A 126 2.13 -17.36 -19.03
CA LEU A 126 1.42 -16.32 -19.78
C LEU A 126 2.28 -15.94 -21.00
N ASP A 127 1.75 -16.04 -22.24
CA ASP A 127 2.48 -15.66 -23.46
C ASP A 127 2.05 -14.29 -24.01
N LEU A 128 2.66 -13.81 -25.11
CA LEU A 128 2.26 -12.50 -25.69
C LEU A 128 0.90 -12.57 -26.38
N ALA A 129 0.49 -13.70 -26.96
CA ALA A 129 -0.83 -13.80 -27.60
C ALA A 129 -1.97 -13.65 -26.59
N ILE A 130 -1.79 -14.14 -25.37
CA ILE A 130 -2.76 -14.01 -24.27
C ILE A 130 -2.62 -12.65 -23.60
N SER A 131 -1.41 -12.25 -23.18
CA SER A 131 -1.20 -11.01 -22.40
C SER A 131 -1.49 -9.73 -23.18
N LEU A 132 -1.32 -9.72 -24.50
CA LEU A 132 -1.69 -8.57 -25.33
C LEU A 132 -3.16 -8.53 -25.71
N ASN A 133 -3.91 -9.61 -25.45
CA ASN A 133 -5.35 -9.64 -25.69
C ASN A 133 -6.12 -9.02 -24.52
N TYR A 134 -7.43 -8.89 -24.69
CA TYR A 134 -8.31 -8.52 -23.57
C TYR A 134 -8.22 -9.56 -22.45
N GLY A 135 -8.23 -9.06 -21.21
CA GLY A 135 -8.40 -9.85 -19.99
C GLY A 135 -9.67 -9.46 -19.24
N TYR A 136 -10.03 -10.26 -18.23
CA TYR A 136 -11.08 -9.90 -17.29
C TYR A 136 -10.56 -9.08 -16.11
N SER A 137 -11.49 -8.44 -15.42
CA SER A 137 -11.16 -7.38 -14.47
C SER A 137 -10.47 -7.87 -13.19
N ALA A 138 -10.61 -9.16 -12.87
CA ALA A 138 -9.86 -9.77 -11.79
C ALA A 138 -8.35 -9.80 -12.10
N GLY A 139 -7.96 -9.92 -13.36
CA GLY A 139 -6.57 -10.13 -13.77
C GLY A 139 -6.34 -11.51 -14.38
N SER A 140 -5.09 -11.77 -14.75
CA SER A 140 -4.66 -13.07 -15.26
C SER A 140 -4.73 -14.15 -14.19
N GLU A 141 -5.08 -15.35 -14.61
CA GLU A 141 -5.20 -16.52 -13.74
C GLU A 141 -3.90 -16.79 -12.97
N GLN A 142 -2.77 -16.63 -13.66
CA GLN A 142 -1.42 -16.85 -13.15
C GLN A 142 -1.08 -15.91 -11.98
N LEU A 143 -1.44 -14.63 -12.09
CA LEU A 143 -1.19 -13.66 -11.03
C LEU A 143 -2.21 -13.75 -9.91
N ILE A 144 -3.49 -14.03 -10.20
CA ILE A 144 -4.48 -14.25 -9.13
C ILE A 144 -4.10 -15.45 -8.28
N ARG A 145 -3.58 -16.54 -8.86
CA ARG A 145 -3.03 -17.65 -8.09
C ARG A 145 -1.91 -17.20 -7.16
N PHE A 146 -0.88 -16.54 -7.70
CA PHE A 146 0.26 -16.08 -6.89
C PHE A 146 -0.19 -15.14 -5.76
N VAL A 147 -1.02 -14.15 -6.07
CA VAL A 147 -1.51 -13.19 -5.06
C VAL A 147 -2.35 -13.89 -4.00
N THR A 148 -3.23 -14.82 -4.38
CA THR A 148 -4.06 -15.58 -3.44
C THR A 148 -3.19 -16.40 -2.48
N GLU A 149 -2.23 -17.14 -3.02
CA GLU A 149 -1.28 -17.93 -2.22
C GLU A 149 -0.45 -17.03 -1.28
N HIS A 150 0.04 -15.90 -1.78
CA HIS A 150 0.83 -14.94 -1.00
C HIS A 150 0.00 -14.35 0.14
N VAL A 151 -1.23 -13.89 -0.14
CA VAL A 151 -2.15 -13.36 0.87
C VAL A 151 -2.49 -14.41 1.92
N GLU A 152 -2.73 -15.66 1.51
CA GLU A 152 -3.01 -16.73 2.46
C GLU A 152 -1.82 -17.03 3.37
N ALA A 153 -0.61 -17.05 2.81
CA ALA A 153 0.62 -17.30 3.57
C ALA A 153 0.99 -16.17 4.53
N ILE A 154 0.80 -14.91 4.14
CA ILE A 154 1.21 -13.73 4.90
C ILE A 154 0.13 -13.26 5.88
N HIS A 155 -1.13 -13.15 5.41
CA HIS A 155 -2.21 -12.56 6.20
C HIS A 155 -3.19 -13.60 6.75
N ASN A 156 -3.39 -14.71 6.04
CA ASN A 156 -4.26 -15.83 6.42
C ASN A 156 -5.64 -15.38 6.95
N PRO A 157 -6.49 -14.71 6.14
CA PRO A 157 -7.74 -14.11 6.62
C PRO A 157 -8.62 -15.14 7.37
N PRO A 158 -9.29 -14.77 8.47
CA PRO A 158 -9.98 -15.73 9.36
C PRO A 158 -11.38 -16.17 8.87
N TYR A 159 -11.73 -15.88 7.61
CA TYR A 159 -12.97 -16.29 6.96
C TYR A 159 -12.69 -16.98 5.62
N SER A 160 -13.65 -17.72 5.06
CA SER A 160 -13.43 -18.50 3.83
C SER A 160 -13.68 -17.71 2.55
N ASN A 161 -14.65 -16.80 2.52
CA ASN A 161 -15.08 -16.07 1.31
C ASN A 161 -14.36 -14.73 1.10
N TRP A 162 -13.05 -14.65 1.37
CA TRP A 162 -12.23 -13.55 0.86
C TRP A 162 -11.77 -13.86 -0.56
N HIS A 163 -11.67 -12.83 -1.39
CA HIS A 163 -11.11 -12.89 -2.73
C HIS A 163 -10.06 -11.80 -2.93
N CYS A 164 -9.18 -12.04 -3.89
CA CYS A 164 -8.24 -11.07 -4.42
C CYS A 164 -8.65 -10.62 -5.82
N SER A 165 -8.28 -9.39 -6.18
CA SER A 165 -8.35 -8.88 -7.55
C SER A 165 -7.14 -8.01 -7.81
N LEU A 166 -6.61 -8.07 -9.03
CA LEU A 166 -5.60 -7.11 -9.47
C LEU A 166 -6.22 -5.72 -9.63
N THR A 167 -5.37 -4.69 -9.50
CA THR A 167 -5.76 -3.27 -9.58
C THR A 167 -4.70 -2.47 -10.32
N VAL A 168 -5.07 -1.33 -10.88
CA VAL A 168 -4.13 -0.39 -11.54
C VAL A 168 -3.39 0.49 -10.51
N GLY A 169 -3.02 -0.13 -9.38
CA GLY A 169 -2.46 0.48 -8.18
C GLY A 169 -3.52 0.94 -7.16
N SER A 170 -3.09 1.16 -5.91
CA SER A 170 -3.97 1.57 -4.79
C SER A 170 -4.80 2.82 -5.09
N THR A 171 -4.26 3.79 -5.85
CA THR A 171 -4.98 5.03 -6.21
C THR A 171 -6.29 4.76 -6.95
N ALA A 172 -6.27 3.89 -7.95
CA ALA A 172 -7.47 3.56 -8.73
C ALA A 172 -8.44 2.68 -7.91
N ALA A 173 -7.89 1.79 -7.08
CA ALA A 173 -8.69 0.97 -6.17
C ALA A 173 -9.41 1.82 -5.12
N LEU A 174 -8.76 2.87 -4.61
CA LEU A 174 -9.31 3.79 -3.63
C LEU A 174 -10.45 4.63 -4.24
N ASP A 175 -10.28 5.17 -5.45
CA ASP A 175 -11.37 5.84 -6.20
C ASP A 175 -12.58 4.92 -6.36
N ALA A 176 -12.35 3.68 -6.82
CA ALA A 176 -13.40 2.69 -6.97
C ALA A 176 -14.09 2.37 -5.63
N ALA A 177 -13.33 2.24 -4.54
CA ALA A 177 -13.86 1.99 -3.21
C ALA A 177 -14.72 3.16 -2.69
N PHE A 178 -14.27 4.40 -2.87
CA PHE A 178 -15.07 5.58 -2.49
C PHE A 178 -16.38 5.65 -3.26
N ARG A 179 -16.38 5.39 -4.57
CA ARG A 179 -17.63 5.34 -5.36
C ARG A 179 -18.53 4.16 -4.98
N MET A 180 -17.91 3.04 -4.59
CA MET A 180 -18.62 1.84 -4.17
C MET A 180 -19.37 2.04 -2.85
N PHE A 181 -18.78 2.74 -1.89
CA PHE A 181 -19.33 2.91 -0.55
C PHE A 181 -20.09 4.23 -0.36
N CYS A 182 -19.53 5.32 -0.86
CA CYS A 182 -19.98 6.66 -0.51
C CYS A 182 -20.95 7.27 -1.54
N GLN A 183 -21.70 8.24 -1.06
CA GLN A 183 -22.51 9.18 -1.82
C GLN A 183 -22.05 10.61 -1.50
N ARG A 184 -22.40 11.56 -2.36
CA ARG A 184 -22.16 12.99 -2.09
C ARG A 184 -22.82 13.39 -0.76
N GLY A 185 -22.05 14.00 0.13
CA GLY A 185 -22.47 14.40 1.46
C GLY A 185 -22.15 13.38 2.57
N ASP A 186 -21.65 12.18 2.23
CA ASP A 186 -21.17 11.24 3.25
C ASP A 186 -19.86 11.70 3.88
N PHE A 187 -19.64 11.29 5.14
CA PHE A 187 -18.35 11.39 5.80
C PHE A 187 -17.56 10.07 5.72
N ILE A 188 -16.25 10.18 5.54
CA ILE A 188 -15.28 9.12 5.81
C ILE A 188 -14.40 9.50 7.01
N LEU A 189 -13.91 8.50 7.74
CA LEU A 189 -12.99 8.66 8.86
C LEU A 189 -11.57 8.44 8.32
N MET A 190 -10.65 9.32 8.72
CA MET A 190 -9.23 9.24 8.33
C MET A 190 -8.38 9.72 9.51
N GLU A 191 -7.12 9.30 9.60
CA GLU A 191 -6.16 9.96 10.48
C GLU A 191 -6.13 11.48 10.24
N LYS A 192 -5.97 12.30 11.29
CA LYS A 192 -6.00 13.77 11.18
C LYS A 192 -4.95 14.35 10.23
N PHE A 193 -3.83 13.64 10.07
CA PHE A 193 -2.92 13.75 8.94
C PHE A 193 -3.08 12.49 8.11
N SER A 194 -3.21 12.58 6.79
CA SER A 194 -3.34 11.38 5.96
C SER A 194 -2.77 11.61 4.56
N TYR A 195 -2.80 10.57 3.72
CA TYR A 195 -2.28 10.66 2.37
C TYR A 195 -3.07 11.68 1.54
N SER A 196 -2.37 12.72 1.07
CA SER A 196 -2.98 13.80 0.27
C SER A 196 -3.75 13.27 -0.94
N GLY A 197 -3.28 12.22 -1.60
CA GLY A 197 -3.98 11.61 -2.73
C GLY A 197 -5.33 10.98 -2.36
N ALA A 198 -5.48 10.45 -1.14
CA ALA A 198 -6.76 9.96 -0.64
C ALA A 198 -7.74 11.12 -0.37
N ILE A 199 -7.25 12.20 0.24
CA ILE A 199 -8.02 13.43 0.48
C ILE A 199 -8.49 14.04 -0.85
N GLU A 200 -7.58 14.16 -1.81
CA GLU A 200 -7.83 14.71 -3.15
C GLU A 200 -8.76 13.83 -3.99
N ALA A 201 -8.77 12.51 -3.78
CA ALA A 201 -9.73 11.61 -4.41
C ALA A 201 -11.14 11.74 -3.82
N ALA A 202 -11.26 11.89 -2.49
CA ALA A 202 -12.55 11.98 -1.79
C ALA A 202 -13.29 13.31 -2.06
N ARG A 203 -12.57 14.44 -1.96
CA ARG A 203 -13.14 15.80 -2.03
C ARG A 203 -14.02 16.08 -3.28
N PRO A 204 -13.60 15.79 -4.53
CA PRO A 204 -14.42 16.07 -5.72
C PRO A 204 -15.68 15.19 -5.83
N LEU A 205 -15.66 13.99 -5.22
CA LEU A 205 -16.85 13.13 -5.09
C LEU A 205 -17.88 13.74 -4.12
N GLY A 206 -17.53 14.83 -3.43
CA GLY A 206 -18.36 15.46 -2.41
C GLY A 206 -18.41 14.67 -1.12
N ILE A 207 -17.39 13.84 -0.88
CA ILE A 207 -17.18 13.11 0.37
C ILE A 207 -16.50 14.05 1.35
N GLN A 208 -17.06 14.16 2.54
CA GLN A 208 -16.52 14.91 3.66
C GLN A 208 -15.61 14.00 4.49
N MET A 209 -14.67 14.57 5.23
CA MET A 209 -13.70 13.80 6.02
C MET A 209 -13.78 14.22 7.48
N ALA A 210 -13.76 13.25 8.38
CA ALA A 210 -13.68 13.44 9.82
C ALA A 210 -12.30 12.95 10.28
N GLY A 211 -11.39 13.90 10.53
CA GLY A 211 -10.05 13.60 11.03
C GLY A 211 -10.08 13.01 12.44
N ILE A 212 -9.40 11.88 12.63
CA ILE A 212 -9.23 11.20 13.90
C ILE A 212 -7.86 11.54 14.46
N ASP A 213 -7.83 12.02 15.70
CA ASP A 213 -6.60 12.24 16.46
C ASP A 213 -5.67 11.02 16.46
N MET A 214 -4.39 11.31 16.59
CA MET A 214 -3.31 10.34 16.56
C MET A 214 -2.38 10.54 17.75
N ASP A 215 -1.71 9.48 18.14
CA ASP A 215 -0.59 9.47 19.09
C ASP A 215 0.62 8.72 18.47
N ASP A 216 1.62 8.41 19.29
CA ASP A 216 2.86 7.73 18.86
C ASP A 216 2.62 6.30 18.32
N ASP A 217 1.44 5.72 18.53
CA ASP A 217 1.04 4.42 17.99
C ASP A 217 -0.05 4.58 16.88
N GLY A 218 -0.21 5.81 16.35
CA GLY A 218 -1.05 6.11 15.19
C GLY A 218 -2.47 6.52 15.56
N LEU A 219 -3.46 6.10 14.77
CA LEU A 219 -4.88 6.47 14.93
C LEU A 219 -5.39 6.17 16.36
N SER A 220 -6.06 7.12 17.01
CA SER A 220 -6.57 6.96 18.38
C SER A 220 -7.91 6.22 18.41
N PRO A 221 -8.00 5.00 19.00
CA PRO A 221 -9.26 4.27 19.10
C PRO A 221 -10.26 4.97 20.02
N THR A 222 -9.78 5.65 21.07
CA THR A 222 -10.63 6.41 22.00
C THR A 222 -11.30 7.59 21.29
N HIS A 223 -10.55 8.37 20.51
CA HIS A 223 -11.15 9.49 19.77
C HIS A 223 -12.09 9.00 18.67
N LEU A 224 -11.73 7.91 17.97
CA LEU A 224 -12.62 7.26 17.01
C LEU A 224 -13.96 6.86 17.64
N ASP A 225 -13.92 6.19 18.80
CA ASP A 225 -15.11 5.73 19.53
C ASP A 225 -15.98 6.90 20.02
N ASN A 226 -15.36 7.93 20.60
CA ASN A 226 -16.06 9.11 21.10
C ASN A 226 -16.75 9.86 19.95
N LEU A 227 -16.03 10.16 18.86
CA LEU A 227 -16.57 10.85 17.70
C LEU A 227 -17.78 10.12 17.11
N LEU A 228 -17.72 8.79 17.03
CA LEU A 228 -18.81 7.97 16.52
C LEU A 228 -19.97 7.83 17.50
N SER A 229 -19.70 7.78 18.80
CA SER A 229 -20.73 7.69 19.85
C SER A 229 -21.50 9.00 20.01
N GLU A 230 -20.84 10.13 19.79
CA GLU A 230 -21.40 11.49 19.89
C GLU A 230 -21.91 12.04 18.55
N TRP A 231 -21.97 11.21 17.50
CA TRP A 231 -22.34 11.67 16.17
C TRP A 231 -23.81 12.10 16.08
N ASP A 232 -24.04 13.42 16.09
CA ASP A 232 -25.36 14.03 15.86
C ASP A 232 -25.58 14.31 14.36
N THR A 233 -26.54 13.60 13.76
CA THR A 233 -26.88 13.74 12.34
C THR A 233 -27.58 15.05 12.00
N ALA A 234 -28.36 15.62 12.93
CA ALA A 234 -29.05 16.89 12.73
C ALA A 234 -28.07 18.06 12.77
N GLN A 235 -27.11 18.02 13.69
CA GLN A 235 -26.08 19.06 13.81
C GLN A 235 -25.12 19.04 12.61
N ARG A 236 -24.70 17.84 12.16
CA ARG A 236 -23.70 17.69 11.09
C ARG A 236 -24.30 17.68 9.69
N GLY A 237 -25.63 17.54 9.57
CA GLY A 237 -26.32 17.46 8.28
C GLY A 237 -25.98 16.21 7.46
N ALA A 238 -25.40 15.19 8.09
CA ALA A 238 -24.93 13.96 7.44
C ALA A 238 -25.12 12.74 8.35
N ARG A 239 -25.32 11.57 7.73
CA ARG A 239 -25.39 10.30 8.45
C ARG A 239 -24.06 9.99 9.16
N LYS A 240 -24.13 9.16 10.20
CA LYS A 240 -22.95 8.66 10.90
C LYS A 240 -21.98 8.00 9.91
N PRO A 241 -20.68 8.37 9.91
CA PRO A 241 -19.71 7.76 9.02
C PRO A 241 -19.52 6.29 9.38
N PHE A 242 -19.31 5.48 8.35
CA PHE A 242 -19.14 4.04 8.47
C PHE A 242 -17.89 3.54 7.75
N LEU A 243 -17.13 4.41 7.08
CA LEU A 243 -15.94 4.01 6.31
C LEU A 243 -14.71 4.64 6.93
N LEU A 244 -13.77 3.81 7.38
CA LEU A 244 -12.47 4.20 7.88
C LEU A 244 -11.41 3.93 6.80
N TYR A 245 -10.70 4.97 6.37
CA TYR A 245 -9.45 4.81 5.63
C TYR A 245 -8.28 4.95 6.61
N THR A 246 -7.34 4.00 6.58
CA THR A 246 -6.17 4.02 7.46
C THR A 246 -4.93 3.46 6.77
N ILE A 247 -3.77 4.00 7.13
CA ILE A 247 -2.44 3.55 6.68
C ILE A 247 -1.69 3.00 7.89
N PRO A 248 -1.85 1.70 8.24
CA PRO A 248 -1.42 1.20 9.54
C PRO A 248 0.10 0.99 9.68
N THR A 249 0.83 0.93 8.57
CA THR A 249 2.27 0.64 8.55
C THR A 249 3.01 1.75 7.84
N GLY A 250 4.03 2.33 8.48
CA GLY A 250 4.81 3.43 7.89
C GLY A 250 3.94 4.59 7.43
N HIS A 251 2.98 5.00 8.27
CA HIS A 251 1.89 5.91 7.97
C HIS A 251 2.34 7.13 7.14
N ASN A 252 1.59 7.51 6.10
CA ASN A 252 1.88 8.69 5.31
C ASN A 252 1.04 9.88 5.82
N PRO A 253 1.63 10.93 6.42
CA PRO A 253 3.05 11.30 6.34
C PRO A 253 3.92 10.94 7.57
N CYS A 254 3.32 10.47 8.65
CA CYS A 254 3.92 10.44 9.99
C CYS A 254 5.06 9.43 10.21
N GLY A 255 5.20 8.39 9.39
CA GLY A 255 6.18 7.31 9.57
C GLY A 255 5.87 6.35 10.73
N ILE A 256 4.68 6.45 11.32
CA ILE A 256 4.24 5.67 12.49
C ILE A 256 3.67 4.32 12.04
N THR A 257 3.93 3.26 12.80
CA THR A 257 3.33 1.93 12.56
C THR A 257 2.49 1.52 13.77
N GLN A 258 1.21 1.24 13.55
CA GLN A 258 0.30 0.77 14.58
C GLN A 258 0.72 -0.61 15.09
N SER A 259 0.86 -0.75 16.40
CA SER A 259 1.08 -1.99 17.12
C SER A 259 -0.09 -2.97 16.92
N LEU A 260 0.16 -4.27 17.17
CA LEU A 260 -0.91 -5.27 17.11
C LEU A 260 -2.04 -4.97 18.11
N GLN A 261 -1.69 -4.42 19.28
CA GLN A 261 -2.67 -4.05 20.29
C GLN A 261 -3.56 -2.90 19.78
N ARG A 262 -2.95 -1.87 19.18
CA ARG A 262 -3.67 -0.77 18.57
C ARG A 262 -4.62 -1.21 17.45
N ARG A 263 -4.16 -2.08 16.56
CA ARG A 263 -4.98 -2.66 15.47
C ARG A 263 -6.21 -3.41 16.05
N ARG A 264 -6.04 -4.15 17.15
CA ARG A 264 -7.15 -4.84 17.83
C ARG A 264 -8.16 -3.87 18.45
N GLU A 265 -7.68 -2.80 19.08
CA GLU A 265 -8.55 -1.78 19.68
C GLU A 265 -9.38 -1.06 18.63
N ILE A 266 -8.76 -0.64 17.52
CA ILE A 266 -9.46 -0.01 16.40
C ILE A 266 -10.44 -0.99 15.75
N TYR A 267 -10.07 -2.26 15.55
CA TYR A 267 -11.00 -3.28 15.03
C TYR A 267 -12.20 -3.50 15.96
N ALA A 268 -12.00 -3.45 17.29
CA ALA A 268 -13.10 -3.54 18.25
C ALA A 268 -14.06 -2.35 18.15
N VAL A 269 -13.55 -1.13 17.94
CA VAL A 269 -14.38 0.05 17.66
C VAL A 269 -15.12 -0.09 16.33
N ALA A 270 -14.46 -0.65 15.30
CA ALA A 270 -15.08 -0.96 14.02
C ALA A 270 -16.22 -1.97 14.16
N GLU A 271 -16.09 -3.01 14.97
CA GLU A 271 -17.20 -3.91 15.30
C GLU A 271 -18.33 -3.20 16.05
N LYS A 272 -18.00 -2.39 17.07
CA LYS A 272 -18.98 -1.67 17.91
C LYS A 272 -19.84 -0.70 17.09
N HIS A 273 -19.25 0.00 16.14
CA HIS A 273 -19.92 1.03 15.34
C HIS A 273 -20.27 0.61 13.92
N ASP A 274 -20.06 -0.66 13.61
CA ASP A 274 -20.24 -1.24 12.28
C ASP A 274 -19.53 -0.44 11.17
N LEU A 275 -18.22 -0.27 11.34
CA LEU A 275 -17.36 0.38 10.35
C LEU A 275 -16.83 -0.62 9.33
N PHE A 276 -16.69 -0.19 8.09
CA PHE A 276 -15.87 -0.84 7.08
C PHE A 276 -14.49 -0.18 7.05
N ILE A 277 -13.42 -0.98 6.94
CA ILE A 277 -12.03 -0.51 6.97
C ILE A 277 -11.41 -0.66 5.59
N ILE A 278 -10.92 0.44 5.02
CA ILE A 278 -9.97 0.44 3.91
C ILE A 278 -8.58 0.53 4.52
N GLU A 279 -7.85 -0.57 4.46
CA GLU A 279 -6.45 -0.69 4.87
C GLU A 279 -5.57 -0.42 3.65
N ASP A 280 -5.03 0.79 3.50
CA ASP A 280 -4.09 1.14 2.42
C ASP A 280 -2.66 0.96 2.91
N ASP A 281 -2.02 -0.14 2.52
CA ASP A 281 -0.80 -0.62 3.18
C ASP A 281 0.37 -0.83 2.19
N PRO A 282 0.75 0.20 1.41
CA PRO A 282 1.82 0.10 0.42
C PRO A 282 3.20 -0.11 1.07
N TYR A 283 3.32 0.08 2.38
CA TYR A 283 4.57 0.00 3.13
C TYR A 283 4.63 -1.21 4.09
N TYR A 284 3.69 -2.16 4.00
CA TYR A 284 3.60 -3.30 4.92
C TYR A 284 4.93 -4.05 5.08
N PHE A 285 5.68 -4.23 3.98
CA PHE A 285 6.97 -4.91 3.98
C PHE A 285 8.17 -3.97 4.24
N MET A 286 7.94 -2.78 4.77
CA MET A 286 8.99 -1.87 5.24
C MET A 286 8.85 -1.67 6.74
N GLN A 287 8.74 -2.76 7.50
CA GLN A 287 8.65 -2.76 8.97
C GLN A 287 10.04 -2.97 9.58
N PHE A 288 10.58 -1.95 10.23
CA PHE A 288 11.95 -1.96 10.74
C PHE A 288 12.09 -2.64 12.11
N ASN A 289 10.99 -2.78 12.85
CA ASN A 289 11.00 -3.22 14.25
C ASN A 289 11.47 -4.67 14.45
N GLY A 290 11.44 -5.51 13.41
CA GLY A 290 12.02 -6.87 13.44
C GLY A 290 13.53 -6.93 13.16
N GLN A 291 14.15 -5.83 12.73
CA GLN A 291 15.55 -5.79 12.25
C GLN A 291 16.50 -5.00 13.17
N GLN A 292 16.01 -4.42 14.27
CA GLN A 292 16.79 -3.57 15.18
C GLN A 292 17.93 -4.30 15.94
N ASN A 293 18.01 -5.64 15.86
CA ASN A 293 19.05 -6.44 16.49
C ASN A 293 20.14 -6.95 15.52
N ALA A 294 20.09 -6.59 14.23
CA ALA A 294 21.17 -6.90 13.31
C ALA A 294 22.30 -5.85 13.46
N PRO A 295 23.57 -6.24 13.69
CA PRO A 295 24.67 -5.28 13.73
C PRO A 295 24.73 -4.51 12.41
N LEU A 296 24.77 -3.17 12.52
CA LEU A 296 25.05 -2.25 11.42
C LEU A 296 26.47 -2.56 10.91
N HIS A 297 26.54 -3.43 9.91
CA HIS A 297 27.77 -4.04 9.38
C HIS A 297 28.51 -4.92 10.40
N ALA A 298 28.77 -6.16 9.98
CA ALA A 298 30.06 -6.74 10.29
C ALA A 298 31.10 -5.80 9.66
N THR A 299 31.69 -4.90 10.44
CA THR A 299 33.07 -4.55 10.21
C THR A 299 33.83 -5.87 10.14
N GLU A 300 34.78 -5.99 9.22
CA GLU A 300 35.74 -7.09 9.26
C GLU A 300 36.49 -7.01 10.59
N ASP A 301 35.92 -7.59 11.64
CA ASP A 301 36.57 -7.72 12.92
C ASP A 301 37.64 -8.78 12.74
N SER A 302 38.88 -8.33 12.93
CA SER A 302 40.14 -9.03 12.75
C SER A 302 40.34 -10.28 13.61
N GLU A 303 39.33 -10.84 14.26
CA GLU A 303 39.45 -12.04 15.09
C GLU A 303 38.24 -12.95 14.93
N GLY A 304 38.38 -13.93 14.03
CA GLY A 304 37.36 -14.91 13.65
C GLY A 304 36.86 -15.79 14.79
N LEU A 305 35.95 -15.27 15.60
CA LEU A 305 35.07 -16.05 16.47
C LEU A 305 33.64 -16.02 15.92
N PRO A 306 33.02 -17.19 15.64
CA PRO A 306 31.65 -17.23 15.15
C PRO A 306 30.69 -16.81 16.26
N ILE A 307 30.16 -15.59 16.17
CA ILE A 307 28.95 -15.22 16.88
C ILE A 307 27.84 -16.11 16.32
N ALA A 308 27.12 -16.84 17.18
CA ALA A 308 25.93 -17.57 16.78
C ALA A 308 24.90 -16.56 16.25
N ILE A 309 24.82 -16.44 14.92
CA ILE A 309 23.80 -15.66 14.23
C ILE A 309 22.49 -16.43 14.44
N THR A 310 21.72 -16.07 15.46
CA THR A 310 20.29 -16.35 15.43
C THR A 310 19.74 -15.59 14.24
N GLU A 311 19.28 -16.29 13.19
CA GLU A 311 18.68 -15.64 12.02
C GLU A 311 17.63 -14.62 12.50
N PRO A 312 17.75 -13.33 12.14
CA PRO A 312 16.71 -12.37 12.43
C PRO A 312 15.40 -12.88 11.84
N THR A 313 14.39 -13.12 12.68
CA THR A 313 13.05 -13.43 12.17
C THR A 313 12.45 -12.10 11.76
N TRP A 314 12.32 -11.88 10.45
CA TRP A 314 11.55 -10.76 9.92
C TRP A 314 10.06 -10.98 10.23
N ASP A 315 9.68 -10.66 11.47
CA ASP A 315 8.36 -10.88 12.04
C ASP A 315 7.46 -9.68 11.72
N LEU A 316 6.63 -9.84 10.69
CA LEU A 316 5.66 -8.83 10.27
C LEU A 316 4.48 -8.76 11.24
N LEU A 317 4.08 -7.55 11.61
CA LEU A 317 2.88 -7.33 12.43
C LEU A 317 1.62 -7.78 11.67
N PRO A 318 0.70 -8.53 12.29
CA PRO A 318 -0.56 -8.91 11.66
C PRO A 318 -1.36 -7.71 11.15
N SER A 319 -1.84 -7.77 9.92
CA SER A 319 -2.67 -6.72 9.29
C SER A 319 -4.10 -6.70 9.84
N TYR A 320 -4.88 -5.68 9.51
CA TYR A 320 -6.32 -5.71 9.79
C TYR A 320 -7.00 -6.89 9.11
N LEU A 321 -6.58 -7.24 7.89
CA LEU A 321 -7.06 -8.42 7.18
C LEU A 321 -6.84 -9.72 7.97
N SER A 322 -5.72 -9.85 8.69
CA SER A 322 -5.48 -11.00 9.59
C SER A 322 -6.41 -11.04 10.81
N LEU A 323 -6.95 -9.88 11.21
CA LEU A 323 -7.89 -9.75 12.33
C LEU A 323 -9.36 -9.82 11.87
N ASP A 324 -9.63 -9.88 10.57
CA ASP A 324 -10.93 -9.58 10.00
C ASP A 324 -11.96 -10.70 10.10
N VAL A 325 -12.43 -10.99 11.31
CA VAL A 325 -13.43 -12.05 11.57
C VAL A 325 -14.80 -11.78 10.93
N SER A 326 -15.13 -10.52 10.63
CA SER A 326 -16.42 -10.13 10.05
C SER A 326 -16.40 -9.97 8.53
N GLY A 327 -15.23 -9.91 7.89
CA GLY A 327 -15.10 -9.57 6.46
C GLY A 327 -15.31 -8.07 6.17
N ARG A 328 -14.99 -7.19 7.12
CA ARG A 328 -15.17 -5.72 7.06
C ARG A 328 -13.91 -4.96 6.63
N VAL A 329 -12.89 -5.66 6.14
CA VAL A 329 -11.64 -5.05 5.67
C VAL A 329 -11.50 -5.22 4.15
N LEU A 330 -11.24 -4.11 3.46
CA LEU A 330 -10.69 -4.08 2.11
C LEU A 330 -9.23 -3.63 2.22
N ARG A 331 -8.31 -4.57 2.02
CA ARG A 331 -6.87 -4.31 2.01
C ARG A 331 -6.42 -3.92 0.60
N LEU A 332 -5.63 -2.86 0.50
CA LEU A 332 -4.97 -2.42 -0.72
C LEU A 332 -3.46 -2.64 -0.59
N ASP A 333 -2.93 -3.59 -1.35
CA ASP A 333 -1.50 -3.82 -1.45
C ASP A 333 -0.94 -3.10 -2.69
N SER A 334 0.34 -2.73 -2.65
CA SER A 334 0.96 -1.96 -3.73
C SER A 334 2.33 -2.50 -4.13
N THR A 335 2.45 -2.95 -5.37
CA THR A 335 3.76 -3.24 -5.97
C THR A 335 4.54 -1.97 -6.30
N SER A 336 3.93 -0.79 -6.16
CA SER A 336 4.61 0.48 -6.46
C SER A 336 5.81 0.70 -5.56
N LYS A 337 5.75 0.19 -4.32
CA LYS A 337 6.81 0.31 -3.32
C LYS A 337 7.52 -1.00 -3.06
N MET A 338 6.98 -2.12 -3.55
CA MET A 338 7.63 -3.43 -3.49
C MET A 338 8.50 -3.71 -4.71
N LEU A 339 8.07 -3.33 -5.92
CA LEU A 339 8.74 -3.65 -7.19
C LEU A 339 9.04 -2.37 -7.99
N ALA A 340 8.02 -1.76 -8.60
CA ALA A 340 8.17 -0.55 -9.40
C ALA A 340 6.84 0.21 -9.58
N PRO A 341 6.78 1.53 -9.35
CA PRO A 341 5.58 2.33 -9.54
C PRO A 341 5.03 2.31 -10.98
N GLY A 342 5.92 2.18 -11.96
CA GLY A 342 5.56 2.19 -13.39
C GLY A 342 4.80 0.96 -13.86
N LEU A 343 4.79 -0.14 -13.09
CA LEU A 343 4.05 -1.35 -13.44
C LEU A 343 2.54 -1.10 -13.49
N ARG A 344 2.03 -0.16 -12.67
CA ARG A 344 0.59 0.10 -12.55
C ARG A 344 -0.23 -1.18 -12.38
N CYS A 345 0.27 -2.12 -11.59
CA CYS A 345 -0.34 -3.44 -11.39
C CYS A 345 -0.12 -3.86 -9.95
N SER A 346 -1.17 -3.88 -9.14
CA SER A 346 -1.15 -4.28 -7.73
C SER A 346 -2.38 -5.13 -7.43
N TRP A 347 -2.74 -5.33 -6.17
CA TRP A 347 -3.94 -6.11 -5.82
C TRP A 347 -4.69 -5.53 -4.63
N MET A 348 -5.92 -5.97 -4.49
CA MET A 348 -6.77 -5.72 -3.34
C MET A 348 -7.35 -7.04 -2.85
N THR A 349 -7.62 -7.11 -1.55
CA THR A 349 -8.14 -8.30 -0.88
C THR A 349 -9.28 -7.93 0.05
N GLY A 350 -10.39 -8.68 0.01
CA GLY A 350 -11.50 -8.48 0.93
C GLY A 350 -12.62 -9.48 0.72
N ASN A 351 -13.76 -9.23 1.36
CA ASN A 351 -14.98 -10.02 1.20
C ASN A 351 -15.38 -10.17 -0.29
N SER A 352 -15.71 -11.38 -0.72
CA SER A 352 -16.07 -11.70 -2.11
C SER A 352 -17.23 -10.85 -2.65
N GLU A 353 -18.19 -10.47 -1.80
CA GLU A 353 -19.28 -9.56 -2.16
C GLU A 353 -18.75 -8.17 -2.57
N ILE A 354 -17.78 -7.66 -1.80
CA ILE A 354 -17.13 -6.37 -2.03
C ILE A 354 -16.24 -6.41 -3.26
N ILE A 355 -15.42 -7.46 -3.40
CA ILE A 355 -14.56 -7.66 -4.58
C ILE A 355 -15.41 -7.74 -5.85
N SER A 356 -16.51 -8.47 -5.84
CA SER A 356 -17.41 -8.58 -7.00
C SER A 356 -17.96 -7.22 -7.44
N ARG A 357 -18.34 -6.35 -6.50
CA ARG A 357 -18.82 -4.99 -6.81
C ARG A 357 -17.73 -4.11 -7.42
N LEU A 358 -16.50 -4.21 -6.93
CA LEU A 358 -15.35 -3.51 -7.53
C LEU A 358 -15.04 -4.03 -8.93
N LEU A 359 -15.15 -5.33 -9.17
CA LEU A 359 -14.99 -5.91 -10.51
C LEU A 359 -16.02 -5.36 -11.50
N TYR A 360 -17.28 -5.17 -11.09
CA TYR A 360 -18.29 -4.53 -11.94
C TYR A 360 -17.97 -3.06 -12.25
N TYR A 361 -17.33 -2.35 -11.33
CA TYR A 361 -16.82 -1.01 -11.60
C TYR A 361 -15.65 -1.04 -12.60
N HIS A 362 -14.68 -1.93 -12.38
CA HIS A 362 -13.53 -2.12 -13.26
C HIS A 362 -13.96 -2.51 -14.67
N ASP A 363 -14.97 -3.35 -14.83
CA ASP A 363 -15.48 -3.81 -16.13
C ASP A 363 -15.81 -2.69 -17.12
N VAL A 364 -16.16 -1.50 -16.62
CA VAL A 364 -16.52 -0.31 -17.41
C VAL A 364 -15.61 0.89 -17.16
N SER A 365 -14.48 0.68 -16.47
CA SER A 365 -13.48 1.72 -16.19
C SER A 365 -12.09 1.24 -16.64
N THR A 366 -11.25 0.83 -15.69
CA THR A 366 -9.86 0.42 -15.93
C THR A 366 -9.73 -0.97 -16.54
N VAL A 367 -10.78 -1.79 -16.45
CA VAL A 367 -10.82 -3.21 -16.78
C VAL A 367 -9.81 -4.00 -15.95
N SER A 368 -8.56 -4.08 -16.39
CA SER A 368 -7.50 -4.86 -15.75
C SER A 368 -6.18 -4.10 -15.89
N PRO A 369 -5.17 -4.34 -15.04
CA PRO A 369 -3.83 -3.84 -15.30
C PRO A 369 -3.33 -4.24 -16.69
N SER A 370 -2.41 -3.45 -17.25
CA SER A 370 -1.78 -3.77 -18.55
C SER A 370 -1.30 -5.22 -18.58
N GLY A 371 -1.70 -5.98 -19.60
CA GLY A 371 -1.31 -7.38 -19.69
C GLY A 371 0.20 -7.58 -19.84
N LEU A 372 0.94 -6.60 -20.38
CA LEU A 372 2.41 -6.59 -20.35
C LEU A 372 2.96 -6.43 -18.93
N SER A 373 2.36 -5.56 -18.10
CA SER A 373 2.74 -5.44 -16.68
C SER A 373 2.46 -6.73 -15.93
N GLN A 374 1.32 -7.38 -16.24
CA GLN A 374 0.97 -8.68 -15.67
C GLN A 374 1.96 -9.77 -16.10
N LEU A 375 2.37 -9.77 -17.36
CA LEU A 375 3.38 -10.69 -17.91
C LEU A 375 4.73 -10.54 -17.21
N VAL A 376 5.25 -9.30 -17.12
CA VAL A 376 6.52 -9.02 -16.45
C VAL A 376 6.47 -9.46 -14.99
N MET A 377 5.37 -9.14 -14.28
CA MET A 377 5.19 -9.58 -12.90
C MET A 377 5.07 -11.10 -12.77
N HIS A 378 4.36 -11.76 -13.69
CA HIS A 378 4.23 -13.21 -13.68
C HIS A 378 5.59 -13.89 -13.85
N THR A 379 6.36 -13.49 -14.86
CA THR A 379 7.70 -14.05 -15.09
C THR A 379 8.58 -13.83 -13.86
N LEU A 380 8.63 -12.60 -13.33
CA LEU A 380 9.46 -12.32 -12.15
C LEU A 380 9.01 -13.12 -10.91
N LEU A 381 7.72 -13.05 -10.55
CA LEU A 381 7.22 -13.57 -9.28
C LEU A 381 6.96 -15.07 -9.29
N ASN A 382 6.52 -15.65 -10.41
CA ASN A 382 6.23 -17.09 -10.50
C ASN A 382 7.35 -17.91 -11.13
N GLU A 383 8.00 -17.41 -12.19
CA GLU A 383 8.97 -18.22 -12.95
C GLU A 383 10.40 -18.04 -12.43
N VAL A 384 10.77 -16.83 -12.01
CA VAL A 384 12.14 -16.53 -11.56
C VAL A 384 12.29 -16.66 -10.05
N TRP A 385 11.50 -15.93 -9.27
CA TRP A 385 11.71 -15.83 -7.82
C TRP A 385 10.90 -16.84 -7.01
N GLY A 386 9.66 -17.13 -7.44
CA GLY A 386 8.69 -17.76 -6.56
C GLY A 386 8.40 -16.93 -5.30
N HIS A 387 7.65 -17.51 -4.37
CA HIS A 387 7.29 -16.87 -3.11
C HIS A 387 8.50 -16.59 -2.21
N GLU A 388 9.43 -17.55 -2.13
CA GLU A 388 10.66 -17.42 -1.32
C GLU A 388 11.58 -16.32 -1.85
N GLY A 389 11.79 -16.27 -3.17
CA GLY A 389 12.59 -15.21 -3.77
C GLY A 389 11.94 -13.85 -3.60
N PHE A 390 10.62 -13.75 -3.74
CA PHE A 390 9.91 -12.49 -3.52
C PHE A 390 10.02 -12.02 -2.05
N MET A 391 9.87 -12.91 -1.07
CA MET A 391 10.05 -12.52 0.33
C MET A 391 11.49 -12.13 0.65
N THR A 392 12.48 -12.83 0.09
CA THR A 392 13.90 -12.46 0.24
C THR A 392 14.17 -11.08 -0.37
N TRP A 393 13.52 -10.73 -1.48
CA TRP A 393 13.60 -9.40 -2.09
C TRP A 393 13.03 -8.33 -1.14
N LEU A 394 11.87 -8.60 -0.54
CA LEU A 394 11.22 -7.67 0.37
C LEU A 394 12.00 -7.50 1.69
N GLU A 395 12.62 -8.55 2.21
CA GLU A 395 13.56 -8.46 3.35
C GLU A 395 14.73 -7.53 3.01
N TYR A 396 15.38 -7.79 1.87
CA TYR A 396 16.47 -6.93 1.39
C TYR A 396 16.03 -5.48 1.24
N LEU A 397 14.85 -5.25 0.66
CA LEU A 397 14.28 -3.92 0.51
C LEU A 397 14.06 -3.25 1.88
N CYS A 398 13.55 -3.99 2.86
CA CYS A 398 13.36 -3.49 4.23
C CYS A 398 14.70 -3.06 4.85
N ASP A 399 15.76 -3.87 4.70
CA ASP A 399 17.10 -3.57 5.21
C ASP A 399 17.71 -2.30 4.57
N GLU A 400 17.51 -2.12 3.26
CA GLU A 400 17.97 -0.92 2.55
C GLU A 400 17.23 0.35 3.01
N TYR A 401 15.91 0.26 3.23
CA TYR A 401 15.14 1.38 3.75
C TYR A 401 15.44 1.67 5.23
N LEU A 402 15.79 0.65 6.02
CA LEU A 402 16.27 0.81 7.39
C LEU A 402 17.55 1.65 7.43
N GLN A 403 18.56 1.28 6.63
CA GLN A 403 19.81 2.04 6.53
C GLN A 403 19.56 3.50 6.12
N ARG A 404 18.67 3.71 5.13
CA ARG A 404 18.28 5.05 4.67
C ARG A 404 17.62 5.88 5.75
N ARG A 405 16.72 5.27 6.54
CA ARG A 405 16.07 5.90 7.70
C ARG A 405 17.10 6.35 8.72
N ASP A 406 18.05 5.48 9.08
CA ASP A 406 19.07 5.77 10.10
C ASP A 406 19.99 6.93 9.68
N ILE A 407 20.36 6.97 8.40
CA ILE A 407 21.16 8.06 7.83
C ILE A 407 20.40 9.39 7.91
N LEU A 408 19.14 9.42 7.48
CA LEU A 408 18.33 10.65 7.53
C LEU A 408 18.12 11.13 8.98
N VAL A 409 17.84 10.22 9.91
CA VAL A 409 17.66 10.52 11.34
C VAL A 409 18.96 11.08 11.94
N ARG A 410 20.12 10.49 11.62
CA ARG A 410 21.42 11.00 12.06
C ARG A 410 21.69 12.40 11.50
N ALA A 411 21.42 12.63 10.22
CA ALA A 411 21.56 13.95 9.62
C ALA A 411 20.64 14.98 10.31
N CYS A 412 19.41 14.59 10.67
CA CYS A 412 18.51 15.45 11.43
C CYS A 412 19.08 15.81 12.80
N ALA A 413 19.61 14.82 13.53
CA ALA A 413 20.24 15.05 14.84
C ALA A 413 21.47 15.97 14.77
N THR A 414 22.21 15.92 13.66
CA THR A 414 23.40 16.77 13.44
C THR A 414 23.04 18.19 13.03
N HIS A 415 22.07 18.38 12.13
CA HIS A 415 21.89 19.65 11.43
C HIS A 415 20.59 20.41 11.76
N LEU A 416 19.57 19.75 12.31
CA LEU A 416 18.34 20.46 12.69
C LEU A 416 18.48 21.13 14.06
N PRO A 417 17.98 22.36 14.23
CA PRO A 417 18.04 23.05 15.51
C PRO A 417 17.15 22.35 16.56
N SER A 418 17.78 21.59 17.46
CA SER A 418 17.11 20.72 18.44
C SER A 418 16.16 21.44 19.42
N ARG A 419 16.30 22.76 19.59
CA ARG A 419 15.38 23.58 20.40
C ARG A 419 13.99 23.77 19.79
N ILE A 420 13.87 23.68 18.46
CA ILE A 420 12.61 23.93 17.74
C ILE A 420 12.19 22.77 16.84
N CYS A 421 13.11 21.89 16.46
CA CYS A 421 12.81 20.71 15.65
C CYS A 421 12.77 19.46 16.52
N SER A 422 11.74 18.63 16.32
CA SER A 422 11.63 17.30 16.92
C SER A 422 10.98 16.33 15.94
N TRP A 423 11.21 15.04 16.12
CA TRP A 423 10.63 13.99 15.27
C TRP A 423 10.54 12.67 16.05
N HIS A 424 9.60 11.82 15.64
CA HIS A 424 9.62 10.41 16.00
C HIS A 424 10.50 9.65 15.00
N VAL A 425 11.24 8.66 15.48
CA VAL A 425 12.05 7.81 14.60
C VAL A 425 11.13 6.78 13.92
N PRO A 426 11.00 6.76 12.58
CA PRO A 426 10.01 5.92 11.92
C PRO A 426 10.25 4.44 12.17
N ASP A 427 9.17 3.73 12.51
CA ASP A 427 9.14 2.26 12.67
C ASP A 427 9.00 1.52 11.33
N GLY A 428 8.64 2.26 10.29
CA GLY A 428 8.50 1.71 8.96
C GLY A 428 8.23 2.74 7.86
N GLY A 429 8.14 2.25 6.64
CA GLY A 429 7.87 3.06 5.45
C GLY A 429 9.07 3.87 5.00
N MET A 430 8.81 5.09 4.52
CA MET A 430 9.81 5.89 3.79
C MET A 430 9.77 7.39 4.09
N PHE A 431 9.15 7.76 5.21
CA PHE A 431 8.90 9.16 5.60
C PHE A 431 9.33 9.43 7.03
N LEU A 432 9.94 10.60 7.23
CA LEU A 432 10.23 11.19 8.52
C LEU A 432 9.35 12.45 8.68
N TRP A 433 8.71 12.58 9.84
CA TRP A 433 7.79 13.67 10.15
C TRP A 433 8.41 14.59 11.19
N ILE A 434 8.78 15.80 10.75
CA ILE A 434 9.56 16.75 11.53
C ILE A 434 8.62 17.83 12.04
N LYS A 435 8.40 17.87 13.35
CA LYS A 435 7.67 18.94 14.03
C LYS A 435 8.55 20.17 14.21
N VAL A 436 8.00 21.34 13.91
CA VAL A 436 8.64 22.63 14.12
C VAL A 436 7.83 23.44 15.13
N ALA A 437 8.46 23.89 16.21
CA ALA A 437 7.85 24.72 17.25
C ALA A 437 7.65 26.17 16.79
N TRP A 438 6.77 26.36 15.80
CA TRP A 438 6.54 27.64 15.12
C TRP A 438 6.10 28.78 16.04
N GLN A 439 5.51 28.48 17.19
CA GLN A 439 5.14 29.49 18.19
C GLN A 439 6.37 30.19 18.80
N GLN A 440 7.57 29.61 18.65
CA GLN A 440 8.83 30.24 19.06
C GLN A 440 9.40 31.20 17.99
N HIS A 441 8.71 31.38 16.86
CA HIS A 441 9.16 32.25 15.79
C HIS A 441 9.16 33.74 16.23
N PRO A 442 10.21 34.54 15.92
CA PRO A 442 10.31 35.92 16.40
C PRO A 442 9.10 36.81 16.07
N SER A 443 8.48 36.62 14.90
CA SER A 443 7.28 37.39 14.51
C SER A 443 6.05 37.16 15.41
N ILE A 444 6.04 36.06 16.18
CA ILE A 444 4.96 35.74 17.12
C ILE A 444 5.15 36.47 18.45
N ALA A 445 6.40 36.65 18.89
CA ALA A 445 6.71 37.39 20.12
C ALA A 445 6.34 38.88 20.01
N ASP A 446 6.46 39.46 18.80
CA ASP A 446 6.13 40.85 18.50
C ASP A 446 4.62 41.07 18.25
N ALA A 447 3.85 40.01 18.05
CA ALA A 447 2.39 40.06 17.85
C ALA A 447 1.68 40.28 19.21
N ALA A 448 1.68 41.52 19.68
CA ALA A 448 0.97 41.91 20.90
C ALA A 448 -0.55 41.63 20.80
N ALA A 449 -1.08 40.94 21.82
CA ALA A 449 -2.49 40.86 22.24
C ALA A 449 -3.45 39.85 21.54
N GLY A 450 -2.98 38.90 20.73
CA GLY A 450 -3.80 37.78 20.24
C GLY A 450 -3.08 36.44 20.35
N SER A 451 -3.79 35.35 20.63
CA SER A 451 -3.21 34.01 20.42
C SER A 451 -2.90 33.86 18.93
N PRO A 452 -1.66 33.48 18.55
CA PRO A 452 -1.30 33.33 17.14
C PRO A 452 -2.21 32.29 16.48
N GLY A 453 -2.73 32.63 15.31
CA GLY A 453 -3.71 31.86 14.57
C GLY A 453 -3.11 30.88 13.57
N HIS A 454 -4.01 30.15 12.90
CA HIS A 454 -3.66 29.16 11.89
C HIS A 454 -3.03 29.82 10.65
N ASP A 455 -3.48 31.01 10.27
CA ASP A 455 -2.94 31.73 9.10
C ASP A 455 -1.48 32.16 9.30
N GLU A 456 -1.09 32.58 10.52
CA GLU A 456 0.32 32.88 10.82
C GLU A 456 1.20 31.63 10.74
N MET A 457 0.70 30.49 11.25
CA MET A 457 1.41 29.20 11.11
C MET A 457 1.64 28.88 9.63
N LEU A 458 0.61 28.96 8.79
CA LEU A 458 0.73 28.66 7.36
C LEU A 458 1.68 29.62 6.64
N ALA A 459 1.70 30.90 7.02
CA ALA A 459 2.63 31.89 6.47
C ALA A 459 4.10 31.55 6.83
N ILE A 460 4.37 31.16 8.07
CA ILE A 460 5.70 30.71 8.50
C ILE A 460 6.09 29.41 7.78
N GLU A 461 5.16 28.45 7.65
CA GLU A 461 5.40 27.19 6.93
C GLU A 461 5.79 27.44 5.47
N ASP A 462 5.07 28.34 4.79
CA ASP A 462 5.38 28.69 3.41
C ASP A 462 6.72 29.42 3.29
N SER A 463 7.04 30.33 4.21
CA SER A 463 8.33 31.02 4.24
C SER A 463 9.51 30.04 4.40
N ILE A 464 9.42 29.10 5.35
CA ILE A 464 10.41 28.03 5.53
C ILE A 464 10.54 27.21 4.24
N TYR A 465 9.42 26.81 3.63
CA TYR A 465 9.42 26.05 2.39
C TYR A 465 10.12 26.80 1.25
N GLN A 466 9.80 28.08 1.03
CA GLN A 466 10.43 28.89 -0.02
C GLN A 466 11.93 29.10 0.25
N ASN A 467 12.32 29.30 1.50
CA ASN A 467 13.73 29.45 1.88
C ASN A 467 14.52 28.14 1.73
N ALA A 468 13.91 27.00 2.05
CA ALA A 468 14.46 25.68 1.77
C ALA A 468 14.65 25.45 0.27
N MET A 469 13.65 25.80 -0.55
CA MET A 469 13.73 25.71 -2.01
C MET A 469 14.87 26.55 -2.60
N LYS A 470 15.05 27.79 -2.13
CA LYS A 470 16.19 28.66 -2.53
C LYS A 470 17.54 28.07 -2.15
N ARG A 471 17.60 27.31 -1.05
CA ARG A 471 18.79 26.57 -0.60
C ARG A 471 18.97 25.23 -1.33
N GLY A 472 18.06 24.87 -2.23
CA GLY A 472 18.18 23.67 -3.05
C GLY A 472 17.77 22.39 -2.33
N VAL A 473 16.78 22.46 -1.44
CA VAL A 473 16.14 21.29 -0.81
C VAL A 473 14.62 21.47 -0.77
N MET A 474 13.88 20.37 -0.97
CA MET A 474 12.43 20.35 -0.91
C MET A 474 11.96 19.33 0.13
N CYS A 475 11.20 19.80 1.12
CA CYS A 475 10.40 18.97 2.03
C CYS A 475 8.92 19.27 1.78
N CYS A 476 8.02 18.32 2.04
CA CYS A 476 6.60 18.58 1.90
C CYS A 476 6.08 19.34 3.12
N LYS A 477 5.32 20.42 2.89
CA LYS A 477 4.57 21.13 3.93
C LYS A 477 3.58 20.19 4.62
N GLY A 478 3.48 20.27 5.93
CA GLY A 478 2.61 19.43 6.73
C GLY A 478 1.13 19.73 6.50
N SER A 479 0.80 21.00 6.22
CA SER A 479 -0.55 21.45 5.86
C SER A 479 -1.16 20.70 4.68
N ALA A 480 -0.35 20.19 3.75
CA ALA A 480 -0.82 19.42 2.59
C ALA A 480 -1.39 18.04 2.97
N PHE A 481 -1.18 17.57 4.20
CA PHE A 481 -1.65 16.28 4.70
C PHE A 481 -2.79 16.42 5.72
N CYS A 482 -3.15 17.63 6.13
CA CYS A 482 -4.20 17.86 7.11
C CYS A 482 -5.58 17.49 6.55
N VAL A 483 -6.33 16.68 7.29
CA VAL A 483 -7.73 16.34 6.98
C VAL A 483 -8.68 17.46 7.42
N ASN A 484 -8.36 18.13 8.52
CA ASN A 484 -9.13 19.24 9.08
C ASN A 484 -8.34 20.56 9.01
N ASP A 485 -9.01 21.68 8.75
CA ASP A 485 -8.39 23.01 8.57
C ASP A 485 -8.00 23.72 9.90
N GLN A 486 -7.85 22.97 11.01
CA GLN A 486 -7.62 23.54 12.35
C GLN A 486 -6.39 22.96 13.07
N GLU A 487 -5.43 22.41 12.34
CA GLU A 487 -4.20 21.93 12.95
C GLU A 487 -3.40 23.10 13.55
N LYS A 488 -2.87 22.86 14.75
CA LYS A 488 -2.15 23.86 15.56
C LYS A 488 -0.65 23.65 15.55
N ASP A 489 -0.20 22.47 15.15
CA ASP A 489 1.19 22.10 15.04
C ASP A 489 1.69 22.19 13.59
N MET A 490 2.93 22.64 13.41
CA MET A 490 3.58 22.72 12.10
C MET A 490 4.51 21.53 11.90
N PHE A 491 4.45 20.92 10.72
CA PHE A 491 5.29 19.80 10.38
C PHE A 491 5.85 19.91 8.96
N PHE A 492 6.92 19.16 8.70
CA PHE A 492 7.43 18.89 7.36
C PHE A 492 7.66 17.39 7.20
N ARG A 493 7.28 16.84 6.04
CA ARG A 493 7.63 15.46 5.66
C ARG A 493 8.91 15.46 4.83
N ALA A 494 9.92 14.74 5.30
CA ALA A 494 11.10 14.38 4.53
C ALA A 494 11.00 12.90 4.13
N THR A 495 11.37 12.55 2.90
CA THR A 495 11.48 11.13 2.49
C THR A 495 12.93 10.70 2.41
N PHE A 496 13.19 9.45 2.78
CA PHE A 496 14.50 8.81 2.64
C PHE A 496 14.56 7.80 1.46
N ALA A 497 13.56 7.83 0.56
CA ALA A 497 13.47 6.87 -0.56
C ALA A 497 14.35 7.23 -1.79
N THR A 498 14.49 8.52 -2.09
CA THR A 498 14.93 8.96 -3.44
C THR A 498 16.39 9.39 -3.51
N ALA A 499 16.83 10.22 -2.56
CA ALA A 499 18.16 10.79 -2.56
C ALA A 499 19.23 9.74 -2.23
N SER A 500 20.46 9.94 -2.72
CA SER A 500 21.61 9.16 -2.26
C SER A 500 21.93 9.48 -0.79
N PHE A 501 22.75 8.66 -0.14
CA PHE A 501 23.12 8.86 1.27
C PHE A 501 23.74 10.23 1.51
N GLN A 502 24.69 10.64 0.65
CA GLN A 502 25.35 11.96 0.72
C GLN A 502 24.35 13.09 0.45
N GLN A 503 23.43 12.91 -0.50
CA GLN A 503 22.41 13.92 -0.81
C GLN A 503 21.41 14.09 0.33
N MET A 504 21.09 13.04 1.10
CA MET A 504 20.20 13.13 2.26
C MET A 504 20.82 13.99 3.37
N GLU A 505 22.09 13.79 3.68
CA GLU A 505 22.80 14.60 4.68
C GLU A 505 22.86 16.07 4.28
N GLU A 506 23.30 16.36 3.05
CA GLU A 506 23.35 17.71 2.50
C GLU A 506 21.95 18.36 2.44
N ALA A 507 20.90 17.60 2.10
CA ALA A 507 19.53 18.10 2.08
C ALA A 507 19.08 18.54 3.47
N ILE A 508 19.33 17.74 4.50
CA ILE A 508 18.97 18.07 5.88
C ILE A 508 19.83 19.23 6.42
N ALA A 509 21.11 19.33 6.04
CA ALA A 509 21.94 20.49 6.34
C ALA A 509 21.36 21.79 5.75
N ARG A 510 20.95 21.77 4.48
CA ARG A 510 20.28 22.90 3.82
C ARG A 510 18.95 23.26 4.47
N PHE A 511 18.17 22.25 4.87
CA PHE A 511 16.88 22.44 5.50
C PHE A 511 17.02 23.01 6.92
N GLY A 512 17.97 22.50 7.70
CA GLY A 512 18.36 23.05 9.00
C GLY A 512 18.78 24.52 8.87
N GLY A 513 19.62 24.84 7.88
CA GLY A 513 20.00 26.23 7.59
C GLY A 513 18.83 27.13 7.15
N ALA A 514 17.80 26.59 6.50
CA ALA A 514 16.57 27.32 6.18
C ALA A 514 15.79 27.67 7.44
N ILE A 515 15.59 26.69 8.33
CA ILE A 515 14.90 26.87 9.60
C ILE A 515 15.68 27.82 10.51
N SER A 516 17.00 27.65 10.65
CA SER A 516 17.83 28.53 11.48
C SER A 516 17.79 29.98 11.02
N ALA A 517 17.81 30.21 9.70
CA ALA A 517 17.67 31.56 9.14
C ALA A 517 16.28 32.16 9.40
N GLU A 518 15.21 31.37 9.24
CA GLU A 518 13.84 31.81 9.49
C GLU A 518 13.65 32.26 10.94
N PHE A 519 14.10 31.45 11.90
CA PHE A 519 13.95 31.74 13.32
C PHE A 519 15.08 32.59 13.91
N GLN A 520 15.99 33.13 13.08
CA GLN A 520 17.12 33.97 13.50
C GLN A 520 18.00 33.31 14.58
N LEU A 521 18.25 32.01 14.41
CA LEU A 521 19.09 31.24 15.31
C LEU A 521 20.56 31.54 15.03
N MET A 522 21.34 31.85 16.07
CA MET A 522 22.80 31.86 15.96
C MET A 522 23.31 30.43 15.80
N ASP A 523 24.23 30.22 14.85
CA ASP A 523 24.86 28.93 14.54
C ASP A 523 25.64 28.33 15.71
#